data_AF-A0A3G7U4L0-F1
#
_entry.id   AF-A0A3G7U4L0-F1
#
_cell.length_a   1.000
_cell.length_b   1.000
_cell.length_c   1.000
_cell.angle_alpha   90.00
_cell.angle_beta   90.00
_cell.angle_gamma   90.00
#
_symmetry.space_group_name_H-M   'P 1'
#
loop_
_entity.id
_entity.type
_entity.pdbx_description
1 polymer ?
#
loop_
_entity_poly.entity_id
_entity_poly.type
_entity_poly.pdbx_seq_one_letter_code
_entity_poly.pdbx_strand_id
1 'polypeptide(L)'
;MKPDWSKAPEGATHHCSARSAWFKQDENDIWLAWQAYGRMHGQPLIGWCFCHAPDGSSVTARAWTGEGLPPVGIEIEAFMMRNMHDTYEWRRAKVVHGGIPGSEREILVFDLESTSPAWVDEFRPIRTPEQIAEQVRSDAIREMISVWKVAPTGSEYNFAHDRAAQLYDANFRKQPSP
;
A
#
# COMPACT_ATOMS: atom_id res chain seq x y z
N MET A 1 -14.73 -7.24 -12.94
CA MET A 1 -15.60 -7.04 -11.76
C MET A 1 -14.72 -7.18 -10.52
N LYS A 2 -14.72 -6.21 -9.60
CA LYS A 2 -13.93 -6.32 -8.35
C LYS A 2 -14.65 -7.31 -7.40
N PRO A 3 -13.93 -8.26 -6.79
CA PRO A 3 -14.53 -9.19 -5.84
C PRO A 3 -14.99 -8.49 -4.56
N ASP A 4 -16.11 -8.94 -4.01
CA ASP A 4 -16.63 -8.50 -2.72
C ASP A 4 -15.92 -9.26 -1.60
N TRP A 5 -14.83 -8.69 -1.09
CA TRP A 5 -14.01 -9.28 -0.03
C TRP A 5 -14.75 -9.45 1.31
N SER A 6 -15.92 -8.84 1.50
CA SER A 6 -16.74 -9.08 2.70
C SER A 6 -17.34 -10.49 2.74
N LYS A 7 -17.41 -11.16 1.58
CA LYS A 7 -17.90 -12.54 1.42
C LYS A 7 -16.76 -13.56 1.36
N ALA A 8 -15.52 -13.11 1.52
CA ALA A 8 -14.36 -13.97 1.44
C ALA A 8 -14.26 -14.86 2.69
N PRO A 9 -13.97 -16.16 2.54
CA PRO A 9 -13.68 -17.02 3.68
C PRO A 9 -12.40 -16.55 4.39
N GLU A 10 -12.30 -16.87 5.67
CA GLU A 10 -11.14 -16.51 6.48
C GLU A 10 -9.85 -17.07 5.87
N GLY A 11 -8.84 -16.19 5.76
CA GLY A 11 -7.55 -16.53 5.14
C GLY A 11 -7.52 -16.45 3.62
N ALA A 12 -8.62 -16.05 2.95
CA ALA A 12 -8.59 -15.82 1.50
C ALA A 12 -7.65 -14.66 1.13
N THR A 13 -6.73 -14.95 0.22
CA THR A 13 -5.77 -13.97 -0.32
C THR A 13 -6.03 -13.63 -1.78
N HIS A 14 -6.78 -14.47 -2.50
CA HIS A 14 -7.03 -14.33 -3.93
C HIS A 14 -8.48 -14.69 -4.29
N HIS A 15 -9.00 -14.12 -5.38
CA HIS A 15 -10.30 -14.46 -5.95
C HIS A 15 -10.19 -14.65 -7.45
N CYS A 16 -10.65 -15.79 -7.97
CA CYS A 16 -10.76 -16.03 -9.41
C CYS A 16 -12.18 -15.69 -9.86
N SER A 17 -12.31 -14.64 -10.68
CA SER A 17 -13.60 -14.24 -11.24
C SER A 17 -14.18 -15.28 -12.21
N ALA A 18 -13.33 -15.95 -12.99
CA ALA A 18 -13.76 -16.97 -13.95
C ALA A 18 -14.37 -18.21 -13.27
N ARG A 19 -13.85 -18.58 -12.09
CA ARG A 19 -14.31 -19.74 -11.32
C ARG A 19 -15.27 -19.38 -10.18
N SER A 20 -15.49 -18.08 -9.95
CA SER A 20 -16.22 -17.57 -8.77
C SER A 20 -15.75 -18.23 -7.47
N ALA A 21 -14.43 -18.35 -7.31
CA ALA A 21 -13.80 -19.12 -6.24
C ALA A 21 -12.75 -18.30 -5.50
N TRP A 22 -12.67 -18.54 -4.19
CA TRP A 22 -11.67 -17.95 -3.31
C TRP A 22 -10.46 -18.86 -3.20
N PHE A 23 -9.28 -18.24 -3.14
CA PHE A 23 -8.01 -18.92 -3.06
C PHE A 23 -7.18 -18.38 -1.91
N LYS A 24 -6.33 -19.23 -1.37
CA LYS A 24 -5.27 -18.89 -0.43
C LYS A 24 -3.96 -19.40 -1.02
N GLN A 25 -2.95 -18.56 -0.99
CA GLN A 25 -1.56 -18.90 -1.30
C GLN A 25 -0.77 -18.74 -0.01
N ASP A 26 0.03 -19.75 0.34
CA ASP A 26 0.92 -19.67 1.50
C ASP A 26 2.35 -19.25 1.11
N GLU A 27 3.24 -19.21 2.10
CA GLU A 27 4.65 -18.81 1.95
C GLU A 27 5.47 -19.78 1.08
N ASN A 28 4.99 -21.01 0.84
CA ASN A 28 5.65 -22.05 0.06
C ASN A 28 5.09 -22.16 -1.37
N ASP A 29 4.36 -21.13 -1.84
CA ASP A 29 3.68 -21.12 -3.14
C ASP A 29 2.64 -22.26 -3.29
N ILE A 30 2.08 -22.73 -2.17
CA ILE A 30 1.01 -23.74 -2.18
C ILE A 30 -0.32 -23.04 -2.35
N TRP A 31 -1.10 -23.51 -3.33
CA TRP A 31 -2.42 -23.01 -3.62
C TRP A 31 -3.53 -23.87 -3.01
N LEU A 32 -4.44 -23.21 -2.32
CA LEU A 32 -5.64 -23.79 -1.75
C LEU A 32 -6.87 -23.08 -2.34
N ALA A 33 -7.87 -23.84 -2.79
CA ALA A 33 -9.17 -23.33 -3.19
C ALA A 33 -10.20 -23.56 -2.08
N TRP A 34 -11.08 -22.58 -1.86
CA TRP A 34 -12.23 -22.74 -0.98
C TRP A 34 -13.36 -23.44 -1.72
N GLN A 35 -13.55 -24.73 -1.44
CA GLN A 35 -14.52 -25.54 -2.18
C GLN A 35 -15.07 -26.69 -1.34
N ALA A 36 -16.13 -27.32 -1.84
CA ALA A 36 -16.64 -28.55 -1.26
C ALA A 36 -15.64 -29.70 -1.51
N TYR A 37 -15.32 -30.46 -0.46
CA TYR A 37 -14.34 -31.55 -0.53
C TYR A 37 -14.88 -32.92 -0.13
N GLY A 38 -16.13 -32.96 0.32
CA GLY A 38 -16.79 -34.20 0.70
C GLY A 38 -18.22 -33.95 1.15
N ARG A 39 -18.85 -35.00 1.68
CA ARG A 39 -20.16 -34.91 2.33
C ARG A 39 -20.15 -35.64 3.66
N MET A 40 -20.78 -35.05 4.66
CA MET A 40 -21.09 -35.69 5.94
C MET A 40 -22.59 -35.61 6.17
N HIS A 41 -23.26 -36.74 6.37
CA HIS A 41 -24.72 -36.83 6.50
C HIS A 41 -25.50 -36.10 5.38
N GLY A 42 -25.00 -36.19 4.13
CA GLY A 42 -25.61 -35.54 2.97
C GLY A 42 -25.28 -34.04 2.81
N GLN A 43 -24.70 -33.39 3.81
CA GLN A 43 -24.29 -31.99 3.75
C GLN A 43 -22.88 -31.85 3.14
N PRO A 44 -22.63 -30.89 2.24
CA PRO A 44 -21.30 -30.64 1.70
C PRO A 44 -20.38 -30.10 2.79
N LEU A 45 -19.20 -30.72 2.93
CA LEU A 45 -18.11 -30.17 3.74
C LEU A 45 -17.35 -29.19 2.87
N ILE A 46 -17.27 -27.94 3.31
CA ILE A 46 -16.59 -26.84 2.60
C ILE A 46 -15.34 -26.47 3.38
N GLY A 47 -14.21 -26.33 2.69
CA GLY A 47 -12.95 -25.98 3.32
C GLY A 47 -11.86 -25.64 2.30
N TRP A 48 -10.66 -25.40 2.82
CA TRP A 48 -9.46 -25.18 2.02
C TRP A 48 -8.92 -26.51 1.49
N CYS A 49 -8.76 -26.62 0.18
CA CYS A 49 -8.27 -27.83 -0.48
C CYS A 49 -7.16 -27.51 -1.47
N PHE A 50 -6.14 -28.36 -1.51
CA PHE A 50 -5.06 -28.26 -2.48
C PHE A 50 -5.59 -28.15 -3.90
N CYS A 51 -5.07 -27.17 -4.63
CA CYS A 51 -5.38 -26.96 -6.03
C CYS A 51 -4.12 -26.55 -6.78
N HIS A 52 -4.20 -26.60 -8.10
CA HIS A 52 -3.17 -25.99 -8.94
C HIS A 52 -3.29 -24.46 -8.87
N ALA A 53 -2.17 -23.78 -9.05
CA ALA A 53 -2.14 -22.33 -9.19
C ALA A 53 -3.19 -21.90 -10.24
N PRO A 54 -4.10 -20.96 -9.90
CA PRO A 54 -5.13 -20.52 -10.82
C PRO A 54 -4.52 -19.69 -11.95
N ASP A 55 -5.11 -19.79 -13.14
CA ASP A 55 -4.63 -19.06 -14.32
C ASP A 55 -4.69 -17.55 -14.06
N GLY A 56 -3.53 -16.90 -14.07
CA GLY A 56 -3.34 -15.55 -13.52
C GLY A 56 -4.16 -14.44 -14.16
N SER A 57 -4.69 -14.64 -15.37
CA SER A 57 -5.49 -13.63 -16.10
C SER A 57 -6.83 -13.32 -15.44
N SER A 58 -7.33 -14.17 -14.54
CA SER A 58 -8.66 -14.04 -13.92
C SER A 58 -8.63 -13.88 -12.39
N VAL A 59 -7.43 -13.84 -11.82
CA VAL A 59 -7.18 -13.87 -10.38
C VAL A 59 -6.90 -12.46 -9.87
N THR A 60 -7.67 -12.04 -8.88
CA THR A 60 -7.50 -10.76 -8.18
C THR A 60 -6.98 -11.04 -6.78
N ALA A 61 -5.78 -10.56 -6.47
CA ALA A 61 -5.23 -10.61 -5.13
C ALA A 61 -5.93 -9.60 -4.21
N ARG A 62 -6.04 -9.95 -2.93
CA ARG A 62 -6.53 -9.04 -1.89
C ARG A 62 -5.51 -7.92 -1.70
N ALA A 63 -6.00 -6.69 -1.58
CA ALA A 63 -5.13 -5.59 -1.18
C ALA A 63 -4.52 -5.89 0.20
N TRP A 64 -3.21 -5.69 0.33
CA TRP A 64 -2.52 -5.82 1.60
C TRP A 64 -2.85 -4.64 2.51
N THR A 65 -3.09 -4.93 3.78
CA THR A 65 -3.52 -3.95 4.79
C THR A 65 -2.36 -3.18 5.42
N GLY A 66 -1.12 -3.60 5.16
CA GLY A 66 0.08 -3.04 5.79
C GLY A 66 0.61 -3.86 6.97
N GLU A 67 -0.06 -4.96 7.33
CA GLU A 67 0.38 -5.85 8.41
C GLU A 67 1.17 -7.05 7.86
N GLY A 68 2.35 -7.31 8.43
CA GLY A 68 3.23 -8.40 7.99
C GLY A 68 3.95 -8.09 6.67
N LEU A 69 4.45 -9.12 5.98
CA LEU A 69 4.97 -8.93 4.62
C LEU A 69 3.81 -8.88 3.62
N PRO A 70 3.92 -8.05 2.56
CA PRO A 70 2.96 -8.10 1.46
C PRO A 70 3.04 -9.45 0.75
N PRO A 71 1.89 -10.03 0.33
CA PRO A 71 1.89 -11.26 -0.46
C PRO A 71 2.61 -11.09 -1.81
N VAL A 72 3.17 -12.18 -2.35
CA VAL A 72 3.73 -12.17 -3.70
C VAL A 72 2.64 -11.85 -4.72
N GLY A 73 2.99 -11.05 -5.72
CA GLY A 73 2.11 -10.69 -6.84
C GLY A 73 1.22 -9.47 -6.61
N ILE A 74 1.15 -8.92 -5.39
CA ILE A 74 0.41 -7.68 -5.14
C ILE A 74 1.23 -6.44 -5.51
N GLU A 75 0.52 -5.34 -5.76
CA GLU A 75 1.13 -4.03 -5.94
C GLU A 75 1.14 -3.25 -4.62
N ILE A 76 2.26 -2.57 -4.36
CA ILE A 76 2.52 -1.78 -3.15
C ILE A 76 3.20 -0.47 -3.54
N GLU A 77 3.39 0.43 -2.57
CA GLU A 77 4.39 1.48 -2.67
C GLU A 77 5.66 1.03 -1.92
N ALA A 78 6.80 1.03 -2.62
CA ALA A 78 8.11 0.71 -2.06
C ALA A 78 8.99 1.96 -2.09
N PHE A 79 9.79 2.19 -1.05
CA PHE A 79 10.75 3.28 -1.01
C PHE A 79 12.05 2.83 -1.67
N MET A 80 12.27 3.24 -2.91
CA MET A 80 13.38 2.73 -3.73
C MET A 80 13.88 3.76 -4.73
N MET A 81 15.12 3.58 -5.18
CA MET A 81 15.70 4.32 -6.30
C MET A 81 15.32 3.66 -7.62
N ARG A 82 15.18 4.44 -8.70
CA ARG A 82 14.99 3.91 -10.06
C ARG A 82 16.29 3.31 -10.61
N ASN A 83 17.40 3.97 -10.32
CA ASN A 83 18.76 3.63 -10.72
C ASN A 83 19.73 4.21 -9.70
N MET A 84 21.02 3.87 -9.82
CA MET A 84 22.06 4.27 -8.87
C MET A 84 22.34 5.79 -8.81
N HIS A 85 21.80 6.58 -9.72
CA HIS A 85 21.97 8.03 -9.78
C HIS A 85 20.74 8.81 -9.28
N ASP A 86 19.61 8.14 -9.04
CA ASP A 86 18.39 8.77 -8.58
C ASP A 86 18.27 8.80 -7.06
N THR A 87 17.40 9.66 -6.54
CA THR A 87 17.06 9.71 -5.12
C THR A 87 16.04 8.63 -4.77
N TYR A 88 16.03 8.19 -3.51
CA TYR A 88 14.95 7.33 -3.01
C TYR A 88 13.62 8.07 -3.04
N GLU A 89 12.60 7.40 -3.57
CA GLU A 89 11.24 7.90 -3.57
C GLU A 89 10.25 6.74 -3.42
N TRP A 90 9.02 7.07 -3.02
CA TRP A 90 7.94 6.09 -2.98
C TRP A 90 7.48 5.79 -4.39
N ARG A 91 7.76 4.57 -4.87
CA ARG A 91 7.38 4.10 -6.20
C ARG A 91 6.35 2.99 -6.10
N ARG A 92 5.50 2.86 -7.11
CA ARG A 92 4.62 1.69 -7.22
C ARG A 92 5.41 0.50 -7.73
N ALA A 93 5.36 -0.60 -7.00
CA ALA A 93 6.11 -1.79 -7.32
C ALA A 93 5.24 -3.04 -7.14
N LYS A 94 5.60 -4.12 -7.84
CA LYS A 94 4.96 -5.43 -7.70
C LYS A 94 5.86 -6.36 -6.90
N VAL A 95 5.31 -7.01 -5.88
CA VAL A 95 6.04 -7.98 -5.07
C VAL A 95 6.27 -9.25 -5.87
N VAL A 96 7.50 -9.75 -5.83
CA VAL A 96 7.95 -10.93 -6.58
C VAL A 96 8.40 -12.03 -5.64
N HIS A 97 9.00 -11.65 -4.51
CA HIS A 97 9.47 -12.57 -3.49
C HIS A 97 9.61 -11.84 -2.15
N GLY A 98 9.73 -12.57 -1.04
CA GLY A 98 9.95 -11.96 0.26
C GLY A 98 10.20 -12.99 1.36
N GLY A 99 10.79 -12.53 2.47
CA GLY A 99 10.95 -13.38 3.66
C GLY A 99 12.00 -14.48 3.50
N ILE A 100 13.19 -14.15 2.97
CA ILE A 100 14.27 -15.13 2.84
C ILE A 100 15.04 -15.31 4.17
N PRO A 101 15.64 -16.48 4.43
CA PRO A 101 16.45 -16.69 5.62
C PRO A 101 17.59 -15.66 5.72
N GLY A 102 17.66 -14.93 6.84
CA GLY A 102 18.64 -13.86 7.07
C GLY A 102 18.22 -12.46 6.59
N SER A 103 17.08 -12.35 5.89
CA SER A 103 16.48 -11.08 5.46
C SER A 103 14.95 -11.18 5.50
N GLU A 104 14.41 -11.65 6.63
CA GLU A 104 12.99 -12.00 6.79
C GLU A 104 12.05 -10.79 6.71
N ARG A 105 12.60 -9.57 6.72
CA ARG A 105 11.85 -8.32 6.60
C ARG A 105 11.94 -7.67 5.21
N GLU A 106 12.75 -8.24 4.33
CA GLU A 106 12.97 -7.71 3.00
C GLU A 106 12.13 -8.44 1.97
N ILE A 107 11.75 -7.70 0.93
CA ILE A 107 11.02 -8.21 -0.22
C ILE A 107 11.73 -7.81 -1.51
N LEU A 108 11.66 -8.69 -2.50
CA LEU A 108 12.06 -8.39 -3.86
C LEU A 108 10.84 -7.85 -4.60
N VAL A 109 10.99 -6.68 -5.22
CA VAL A 109 9.95 -6.03 -6.02
C VAL A 109 10.45 -5.70 -7.43
N PHE A 110 9.52 -5.59 -8.37
CA PHE A 110 9.76 -4.92 -9.66
C PHE A 110 9.06 -3.57 -9.66
N ASP A 111 9.80 -2.50 -9.95
CA ASP A 111 9.20 -1.18 -10.21
C ASP A 111 8.25 -1.27 -11.41
N LEU A 112 7.02 -0.77 -11.27
CA LEU A 112 6.01 -0.86 -12.33
C LEU A 112 6.32 0.07 -13.51
N GLU A 113 7.15 1.09 -13.31
CA GLU A 113 7.52 2.03 -14.37
C GLU A 113 8.79 1.62 -15.12
N SER A 114 9.85 1.26 -14.38
CA SER A 114 11.14 0.91 -14.99
C SER A 114 11.35 -0.59 -15.19
N THR A 115 10.52 -1.45 -14.59
CA THR A 115 10.70 -2.91 -14.53
C THR A 115 12.00 -3.36 -13.84
N SER A 116 12.72 -2.44 -13.19
CA SER A 116 13.94 -2.74 -12.47
C SER A 116 13.63 -3.52 -11.17
N PRO A 117 14.37 -4.60 -10.87
CA PRO A 117 14.27 -5.28 -9.59
C PRO A 117 14.95 -4.48 -8.47
N ALA A 118 14.39 -4.54 -7.27
CA ALA A 118 15.05 -4.04 -6.05
C ALA A 118 14.65 -4.88 -4.84
N TRP A 119 15.62 -5.09 -3.94
CA TRP A 119 15.35 -5.52 -2.57
C TRP A 119 15.02 -4.30 -1.72
N VAL A 120 13.93 -4.36 -0.98
CA VAL A 120 13.41 -3.25 -0.18
C VAL A 120 12.95 -3.74 1.19
N ASP A 121 13.16 -2.92 2.21
CA ASP A 121 12.70 -3.09 3.59
C ASP A 121 11.66 -2.03 4.00
N GLU A 122 11.57 -0.93 3.26
CA GLU A 122 10.58 0.13 3.43
C GLU A 122 9.47 0.05 2.36
N PHE A 123 8.28 -0.36 2.78
CA PHE A 123 7.13 -0.50 1.89
C PHE A 123 5.80 -0.30 2.62
N ARG A 124 4.76 0.05 1.87
CA ARG A 124 3.40 0.26 2.40
C ARG A 124 2.32 -0.08 1.36
N PRO A 125 1.06 -0.28 1.79
CA PRO A 125 -0.06 -0.39 0.88
C PRO A 125 -0.18 0.83 -0.05
N ILE A 126 -0.76 0.62 -1.23
CA ILE A 126 -1.08 1.73 -2.14
C ILE A 126 -2.03 2.69 -1.43
N ARG A 127 -1.65 3.96 -1.34
CA ARG A 127 -2.46 5.00 -0.72
C ARG A 127 -3.69 5.31 -1.56
N THR A 128 -4.82 5.56 -0.90
CA THR A 128 -6.03 6.07 -1.57
C THR A 128 -5.86 7.54 -1.96
N PRO A 129 -6.62 8.04 -2.95
CA PRO A 129 -6.61 9.47 -3.30
C PRO A 129 -6.87 10.38 -2.09
N GLU A 130 -7.73 9.96 -1.17
CA GLU A 130 -8.06 10.68 0.05
C GLU A 130 -6.88 10.72 1.02
N GLN A 131 -6.16 9.61 1.18
CA GLN A 131 -4.95 9.55 1.99
C GLN A 131 -3.84 10.44 1.41
N ILE A 132 -3.69 10.48 0.08
CA ILE A 132 -2.74 11.37 -0.60
C ILE A 132 -3.14 12.83 -0.39
N ALA A 133 -4.41 13.16 -0.59
CA ALA A 133 -4.92 14.52 -0.39
C ALA A 133 -4.73 15.01 1.05
N GLU A 134 -5.00 14.15 2.04
CA GLU A 134 -4.77 14.47 3.45
C GLU A 134 -3.29 14.63 3.77
N GLN A 135 -2.42 13.79 3.20
CA GLN A 135 -0.97 13.93 3.37
C GLN A 135 -0.47 15.27 2.79
N VAL A 136 -0.88 15.62 1.57
CA VAL A 136 -0.55 16.91 0.94
C VAL A 136 -1.03 18.09 1.78
N ARG A 137 -2.26 18.01 2.30
CA ARG A 137 -2.81 19.02 3.21
C ARG A 137 -2.00 19.10 4.51
N SER A 138 -1.66 17.97 5.11
CA SER A 138 -0.88 17.89 6.34
C SER A 138 0.52 18.48 6.16
N ASP A 139 1.18 18.19 5.05
CA ASP A 139 2.52 18.70 4.75
C ASP A 139 2.50 20.20 4.47
N ALA A 140 1.51 20.71 3.74
CA ALA A 140 1.31 22.15 3.58
C ALA A 140 1.08 22.86 4.92
N ILE A 141 0.33 22.24 5.85
CA ILE A 141 0.14 22.78 7.20
C ILE A 141 1.46 22.77 7.98
N ARG A 142 2.26 21.70 7.89
CA ARG A 142 3.57 21.61 8.56
C ARG A 142 4.55 22.66 8.07
N GLU A 143 4.56 22.92 6.77
CA GLU A 143 5.35 24.00 6.16
C GLU A 143 4.89 25.36 6.68
N MET A 144 3.58 25.61 6.73
CA MET A 144 3.03 26.85 7.29
C MET A 144 3.42 27.01 8.78
N ILE A 145 3.40 25.92 9.56
CA ILE A 145 3.84 25.93 10.98
C ILE A 145 5.33 26.22 11.11
N SER A 146 6.18 25.71 10.20
CA SER A 146 7.62 25.94 10.27
C SER A 146 7.95 27.43 10.10
N VAL A 147 7.29 28.10 9.14
CA VAL A 147 7.38 29.56 8.96
C VAL A 147 6.79 30.29 10.17
N TRP A 148 5.62 29.87 10.66
CA TRP A 148 4.98 30.46 11.84
C TRP A 148 5.77 30.30 13.14
N LYS A 149 6.78 29.45 13.24
CA LYS A 149 7.57 29.26 14.48
C LYS A 149 8.80 30.16 14.56
N VAL A 150 9.30 30.72 13.47
CA VAL A 150 10.53 31.55 13.39
C VAL A 150 10.36 32.88 14.15
N ALA A 151 10.83 33.00 15.39
CA ALA A 151 10.60 34.20 16.22
C ALA A 151 10.89 35.50 15.44
N PRO A 152 9.94 36.45 15.32
CA PRO A 152 10.19 37.69 14.63
C PRO A 152 11.23 38.50 15.40
N THR A 153 12.26 38.98 14.70
CA THR A 153 13.31 39.82 15.29
C THR A 153 12.69 41.15 15.74
N GLY A 154 12.72 41.44 17.04
CA GLY A 154 12.28 42.73 17.60
C GLY A 154 10.78 42.87 17.91
N SER A 155 10.00 41.78 18.00
CA SER A 155 8.56 41.89 18.29
C SER A 155 8.27 42.15 19.78
N GLU A 156 7.99 43.39 20.16
CA GLU A 156 7.52 43.70 21.51
C GLU A 156 5.99 43.83 21.63
N TYR A 157 5.22 43.96 20.54
CA TYR A 157 3.81 44.39 20.68
C TYR A 157 2.72 43.75 19.80
N ASN A 158 3.01 42.90 18.79
CA ASN A 158 1.91 42.26 18.03
C ASN A 158 2.24 40.89 17.42
N PHE A 159 2.40 39.88 18.29
CA PHE A 159 2.78 38.52 17.92
C PHE A 159 1.91 37.90 16.81
N ALA A 160 0.61 38.19 16.74
CA ALA A 160 -0.25 37.63 15.70
C ALA A 160 -0.03 38.28 14.31
N HIS A 161 0.20 39.60 14.29
CA HIS A 161 0.45 40.34 13.05
C HIS A 161 1.78 39.92 12.41
N ASP A 162 2.86 39.87 13.20
CA ASP A 162 4.19 39.56 12.68
C ASP A 162 4.27 38.14 12.12
N ARG A 163 3.54 37.21 12.74
CA ARG A 163 3.40 35.83 12.25
C ARG A 163 2.59 35.73 10.95
N ALA A 164 1.51 36.50 10.84
CA ALA A 164 0.74 36.58 9.60
C ALA A 164 1.56 37.23 8.46
N ALA A 165 2.38 38.23 8.77
CA ALA A 165 3.30 38.85 7.82
C ALA A 165 4.34 37.83 7.31
N GLN A 166 4.93 37.01 8.19
CA GLN A 166 5.85 35.94 7.79
C GLN A 166 5.22 34.94 6.82
N LEU A 167 3.98 34.52 7.07
CA LEU A 167 3.25 33.67 6.14
C LEU A 167 3.01 34.36 4.79
N TYR A 168 2.65 35.64 4.81
CA TYR A 168 2.43 36.42 3.61
C TYR A 168 3.71 36.58 2.78
N ASP A 169 4.84 36.84 3.44
CA ASP A 169 6.17 36.99 2.84
C ASP A 169 6.71 35.66 2.29
N ALA A 170 6.40 34.54 2.95
CA ALA A 170 6.61 33.20 2.43
C ALA A 170 5.61 32.80 1.32
N ASN A 171 4.84 33.77 0.81
CA ASN A 171 3.91 33.63 -0.29
C ASN A 171 2.71 32.69 -0.03
N PHE A 172 2.37 32.41 1.23
CA PHE A 172 1.11 31.74 1.56
C PHE A 172 -0.07 32.66 1.23
N ARG A 173 -1.10 32.11 0.58
CA ARG A 173 -2.30 32.83 0.16
C ARG A 173 -3.55 32.05 0.56
N LYS A 174 -4.64 32.78 0.80
CA LYS A 174 -5.95 32.18 1.02
C LYS A 174 -6.35 31.43 -0.25
N GLN A 175 -6.72 30.15 -0.11
CA GLN A 175 -7.36 29.45 -1.22
C GLN A 175 -8.76 30.02 -1.46
N PRO A 176 -9.13 30.32 -2.72
CA PRO A 176 -10.49 30.71 -3.05
C PRO A 176 -11.44 29.56 -2.67
N SER A 177 -12.59 29.90 -2.10
CA SER A 177 -13.63 28.90 -1.85
C SER A 177 -14.10 28.31 -3.18
N PRO A 178 -14.38 27.00 -3.25
CA PRO A 178 -14.92 26.36 -4.44
C PRO A 178 -16.29 26.92 -4.84
#